data_AF-A0A517TT50-F1
#
_entry.id   AF-A0A517TT50-F1
#
_cell.length_a   1.000
_cell.length_b   1.000
_cell.length_c   1.000
_cell.angle_alpha   90.00
_cell.angle_beta   90.00
_cell.angle_gamma   90.00
#
_symmetry.space_group_name_H-M   'P 1'
#
loop_
_entity.id
_entity.type
_entity.pdbx_description
1 polymer ?
#
loop_
_entity_poly.entity_id
_entity_poly.type
_entity_poly.pdbx_seq_one_letter_code
_entity_poly.pdbx_strand_id
1 'polypeptide(L)'
;MALIGGWIYLEQVMAIIVCQLNDIHFNASNNSVLARTGNIAEVAIAESAPDDTIILLLSGDIADHGYSDEFDEAFTWVTRLRDSILQKRPDLKILAVPGNHDCDLSGDQALRDAAIGLINSSTDPPANSIVHAAIQPQSAYFAFSETISAPNESLTAAEVDPETWTA
;
A
#
# COMPACT_ATOMS: atom_id res chain seq x y z
N MET A 1 55.23 22.15 -2.45
CA MET A 1 54.59 20.83 -2.50
C MET A 1 53.09 21.07 -2.37
N ALA A 2 52.41 21.23 -3.51
CA ALA A 2 51.00 21.60 -3.52
C ALA A 2 50.14 20.32 -3.45
N LEU A 3 49.33 20.20 -2.40
CA LEU A 3 48.31 19.17 -2.29
C LEU A 3 47.17 19.55 -3.23
N ILE A 4 47.02 18.80 -4.32
CA ILE A 4 45.89 18.92 -5.23
C ILE A 4 44.74 18.16 -4.56
N GLY A 5 43.95 18.85 -3.76
CA GLY A 5 42.73 18.31 -3.17
C GLY A 5 41.66 18.18 -4.25
N GLY A 6 41.54 16.99 -4.83
CA GLY A 6 40.41 16.64 -5.70
C GLY A 6 39.16 16.45 -4.86
N TRP A 7 38.13 17.22 -5.13
CA TRP A 7 36.79 16.99 -4.60
C TRP A 7 36.16 15.84 -5.39
N ILE A 8 35.84 14.73 -4.72
CA ILE A 8 35.00 13.67 -5.29
C ILE A 8 33.56 14.06 -4.97
N TYR A 9 32.81 14.48 -5.98
CA TYR A 9 31.36 14.54 -5.88
C TYR A 9 30.83 13.12 -6.04
N LEU A 10 30.24 12.58 -4.97
CA LEU A 10 29.43 11.38 -5.03
C LEU A 10 27.99 11.85 -5.22
N GLU A 11 27.43 11.68 -6.41
CA GLU A 11 25.99 11.82 -6.59
C GLU A 11 25.32 10.64 -5.89
N GLN A 12 24.61 10.92 -4.80
CA GLN A 12 23.68 9.99 -4.17
C GLN A 12 22.41 9.97 -5.03
N VAL A 13 22.19 8.89 -5.77
CA VAL A 13 20.94 8.65 -6.48
C VAL A 13 20.02 7.93 -5.50
N MET A 14 18.97 8.62 -5.04
CA MET A 14 17.90 8.00 -4.28
C MET A 14 16.98 7.23 -5.25
N ALA A 15 16.69 5.98 -4.94
CA ALA A 15 15.71 5.18 -5.65
C ALA A 15 14.43 5.00 -4.83
N ILE A 16 13.34 4.71 -5.52
CA ILE A 16 12.11 4.22 -4.92
C ILE A 16 12.02 2.73 -5.19
N ILE A 17 11.97 1.93 -4.13
CA ILE A 17 11.80 0.48 -4.20
C ILE A 17 10.35 0.14 -3.90
N VAL A 18 9.64 -0.44 -4.86
CA VAL A 18 8.25 -0.88 -4.67
C VAL A 18 8.22 -2.37 -4.36
N CYS A 19 7.89 -2.72 -3.12
CA CYS A 19 7.61 -4.09 -2.70
C CYS A 19 6.11 -4.34 -2.82
N GLN A 20 5.69 -4.93 -3.94
CA GLN A 20 4.29 -5.22 -4.22
C GLN A 20 3.91 -6.63 -3.77
N LEU A 21 2.81 -6.73 -3.03
CA LEU A 21 2.23 -7.95 -2.52
C LEU A 21 0.75 -8.00 -2.89
N ASN A 22 0.30 -9.16 -3.38
CA ASN A 22 -1.08 -9.37 -3.84
C ASN A 22 -1.60 -10.71 -3.33
N ASP A 23 -2.92 -10.90 -3.34
CA ASP A 23 -3.58 -12.20 -3.11
C ASP A 23 -3.08 -12.87 -1.82
N ILE A 24 -3.10 -12.12 -0.71
CA ILE A 24 -2.62 -12.63 0.58
C ILE A 24 -3.68 -13.53 1.23
N HIS A 25 -4.96 -13.19 1.06
CA HIS A 25 -6.12 -13.96 1.52
C HIS A 25 -6.03 -14.36 3.00
N PHE A 26 -5.90 -13.35 3.87
CA PHE A 26 -5.98 -13.54 5.32
C PHE A 26 -7.32 -14.16 5.72
N ASN A 27 -7.25 -15.17 6.58
CA ASN A 27 -8.39 -15.84 7.17
C ASN A 27 -8.08 -16.26 8.61
N ALA A 28 -9.08 -16.76 9.34
CA ALA A 28 -8.95 -17.10 10.76
C ALA A 28 -8.08 -18.34 11.07
N SER A 29 -7.65 -19.11 10.06
CA SER A 29 -7.10 -20.46 10.30
C SER A 29 -5.74 -20.73 9.68
N ASN A 30 -5.42 -20.15 8.52
CA ASN A 30 -4.25 -20.51 7.75
C ASN A 30 -3.73 -19.33 6.93
N ASN A 31 -2.76 -18.61 7.51
CA ASN A 31 -2.11 -17.45 6.89
C ASN A 31 -0.67 -17.81 6.53
N SER A 32 -0.46 -18.37 5.34
CA SER A 32 0.85 -18.88 4.91
C SER A 32 1.93 -17.79 4.84
N VAL A 33 1.53 -16.54 4.64
CA VAL A 33 2.41 -15.36 4.59
C VAL A 33 3.12 -15.10 5.92
N LEU A 34 2.54 -15.52 7.05
CA LEU A 34 3.13 -15.31 8.39
C LEU A 34 4.51 -15.96 8.50
N ALA A 35 4.68 -17.15 7.92
CA ALA A 35 5.97 -17.86 7.89
C ALA A 35 7.02 -17.19 6.98
N ARG A 36 6.59 -16.29 6.09
CA ARG A 36 7.45 -15.59 5.12
C ARG A 36 7.79 -14.17 5.53
N THR A 37 7.23 -13.66 6.64
CA THR A 37 7.41 -12.27 7.10
C THR A 37 8.89 -11.84 7.13
N GLY A 38 9.76 -12.66 7.70
CA GLY A 38 11.20 -12.36 7.78
C GLY A 38 11.84 -12.30 6.39
N ASN A 39 11.57 -13.29 5.54
CA ASN A 39 12.12 -13.35 4.18
C ASN A 39 11.66 -12.15 3.33
N ILE A 40 10.40 -11.72 3.46
CA ILE A 40 9.87 -10.55 2.75
C ILE A 40 10.59 -9.28 3.20
N ALA A 41 10.76 -9.09 4.52
CA ALA A 41 11.50 -7.96 5.06
C ALA A 41 12.96 -7.96 4.59
N GLU A 42 13.62 -9.12 4.62
CA GLU A 42 15.01 -9.28 4.20
C GLU A 42 15.21 -8.91 2.73
N VAL A 43 14.32 -9.34 1.84
CA VAL A 43 14.39 -8.96 0.42
C VAL A 43 14.22 -7.45 0.25
N ALA A 44 13.21 -6.84 0.87
CA ALA A 44 13.01 -5.39 0.78
C ALA A 44 14.23 -4.59 1.28
N ILE A 45 14.88 -5.06 2.35
CA ILE A 45 16.08 -4.44 2.91
C ILE A 45 17.31 -4.70 2.03
N ALA A 46 17.47 -5.88 1.44
CA ALA A 46 18.63 -6.24 0.64
C ALA A 46 18.66 -5.50 -0.70
N GLU A 47 17.49 -5.22 -1.27
CA GLU A 47 17.32 -4.53 -2.56
C GLU A 47 17.31 -2.98 -2.42
N SER A 48 17.46 -2.44 -1.21
CA SER A 48 17.46 -1.00 -0.96
C SER A 48 18.78 -0.50 -0.36
N ALA A 49 19.22 0.68 -0.79
CA ALA A 49 20.24 1.45 -0.10
C ALA A 49 19.68 2.13 1.17
N PRO A 50 20.53 2.59 2.11
CA PRO A 50 20.06 3.27 3.32
C PRO A 50 19.20 4.52 3.09
N ASP A 51 19.45 5.24 1.99
CA ASP A 51 18.79 6.49 1.63
C ASP A 51 17.64 6.29 0.61
N ASP A 52 17.34 5.04 0.23
CA ASP A 52 16.20 4.73 -0.65
C ASP A 52 14.87 4.76 0.11
N THR A 53 13.81 5.15 -0.59
CA THR A 53 12.44 5.04 -0.10
C THR A 53 11.88 3.67 -0.46
N ILE A 54 11.35 2.93 0.51
CA ILE A 54 10.60 1.69 0.26
C ILE A 54 9.11 2.00 0.28
N ILE A 55 8.37 1.50 -0.71
CA ILE A 55 6.91 1.47 -0.73
C ILE A 55 6.46 0.02 -0.61
N LEU A 56 5.83 -0.33 0.51
CA LEU A 56 5.11 -1.59 0.65
C LEU A 56 3.69 -1.41 0.08
N LEU A 57 3.43 -2.02 -1.07
CA LEU A 57 2.15 -1.93 -1.77
C LEU A 57 1.36 -3.24 -1.60
N LEU A 58 0.23 -3.17 -0.89
CA LEU A 58 -0.76 -4.24 -0.85
C LEU A 58 -1.76 -4.01 -2.00
N SER A 59 -1.67 -4.80 -3.06
CA SER A 59 -2.37 -4.53 -4.32
C SER A 59 -3.75 -5.19 -4.47
N GLY A 60 -4.35 -5.62 -3.37
CA GLY A 60 -5.68 -6.22 -3.32
C GLY A 60 -5.70 -7.65 -2.80
N ASP A 61 -6.90 -8.15 -2.55
CA ASP A 61 -7.21 -9.48 -2.01
C ASP A 61 -6.38 -9.75 -0.76
N ILE A 62 -6.48 -8.81 0.18
CA ILE A 62 -5.81 -8.86 1.48
C ILE A 62 -6.53 -9.85 2.37
N ALA A 63 -7.86 -9.76 2.43
CA ALA A 63 -8.75 -10.66 3.14
C ALA A 63 -9.34 -11.71 2.18
N ASP A 64 -9.69 -12.89 2.71
CA ASP A 64 -10.26 -14.00 1.93
C ASP A 64 -11.76 -13.76 1.60
N HIS A 65 -12.49 -13.14 2.52
CA HIS A 65 -13.93 -12.85 2.40
C HIS A 65 -14.31 -11.42 2.81
N GLY A 66 -13.35 -10.58 3.16
CA GLY A 66 -13.57 -9.17 3.49
C GLY A 66 -14.13 -8.96 4.91
N TYR A 67 -14.02 -9.95 5.78
CA TYR A 67 -14.47 -9.83 7.16
C TYR A 67 -13.49 -9.03 8.01
N SER A 68 -13.98 -8.38 9.06
CA SER A 68 -13.15 -7.51 9.90
C SER A 68 -12.03 -8.25 10.63
N ASP A 69 -12.26 -9.49 11.07
CA ASP A 69 -11.27 -10.32 11.75
C ASP A 69 -10.11 -10.74 10.82
N GLU A 70 -10.38 -10.90 9.51
CA GLU A 70 -9.36 -11.11 8.50
C GLU A 70 -8.44 -9.88 8.36
N PHE A 71 -9.01 -8.69 8.44
CA PHE A 71 -8.24 -7.44 8.45
C PHE A 71 -7.48 -7.19 9.77
N ASP A 72 -7.97 -7.71 10.90
CA ASP A 72 -7.23 -7.66 12.17
C ASP A 72 -5.94 -8.51 12.11
N GLU A 73 -6.02 -9.69 11.49
CA GLU A 73 -4.86 -10.54 11.20
C GLU A 73 -3.90 -9.84 10.20
N ALA A 74 -4.46 -9.23 9.15
CA ALA A 74 -3.67 -8.46 8.19
C ALA A 74 -2.94 -7.28 8.85
N PHE A 75 -3.62 -6.53 9.73
CA PHE A 75 -3.03 -5.40 10.46
C PHE A 75 -1.86 -5.84 11.33
N THR A 76 -2.05 -6.94 12.07
CA THR A 76 -1.01 -7.53 12.92
C THR A 76 0.22 -7.91 12.09
N TRP A 77 0.00 -8.55 10.94
CA TRP A 77 1.08 -8.96 10.05
C TRP A 77 1.80 -7.77 9.38
N VAL A 78 1.06 -6.81 8.83
CA VAL A 78 1.61 -5.60 8.19
C VAL A 78 2.43 -4.79 9.18
N THR A 79 1.94 -4.63 10.41
CA THR A 79 2.67 -3.95 11.49
C THR A 79 3.99 -4.65 11.78
N ARG A 80 3.98 -5.98 11.90
CA ARG A 80 5.20 -6.77 12.13
C ARG A 80 6.20 -6.66 10.97
N LEU A 81 5.71 -6.70 9.72
CA LEU A 81 6.55 -6.55 8.53
C LEU A 81 7.16 -5.15 8.47
N ARG A 82 6.34 -4.11 8.66
CA ARG A 82 6.76 -2.71 8.76
C ARG A 82 7.88 -2.53 9.78
N ASP A 83 7.67 -3.00 11.00
CA ASP A 83 8.63 -2.83 12.09
C ASP A 83 9.95 -3.57 11.82
N SER A 84 9.90 -4.70 11.10
CA SER A 84 11.10 -5.43 10.69
C SER A 84 11.93 -4.67 9.65
N ILE A 85 11.27 -3.92 8.76
CA ILE A 85 11.92 -3.10 7.72
C ILE A 85 12.44 -1.78 8.33
N LEU A 86 11.61 -1.09 9.12
CA LEU A 86 11.94 0.21 9.72
C LEU A 86 13.20 0.19 10.61
N GLN A 87 13.54 -0.96 11.18
CA GLN A 87 14.79 -1.15 11.93
C GLN A 87 16.06 -0.87 11.12
N LYS A 88 16.00 -1.04 9.79
CA LYS A 88 17.16 -0.89 8.89
C LYS A 88 16.94 0.13 7.78
N ARG A 89 15.69 0.48 7.49
CA ARG A 89 15.29 1.38 6.40
C ARG A 89 14.22 2.33 6.94
N PRO A 90 14.61 3.54 7.38
CA PRO A 90 13.70 4.45 8.08
C PRO A 90 12.65 5.08 7.15
N ASP A 91 12.93 5.18 5.85
CA ASP A 91 11.98 5.70 4.87
C ASP A 91 11.15 4.57 4.22
N LEU A 92 10.07 4.23 4.90
CA LEU A 92 9.09 3.24 4.46
C LEU A 92 7.70 3.87 4.40
N LYS A 93 7.03 3.71 3.26
CA LYS A 93 5.62 4.06 3.07
C LYS A 93 4.82 2.78 2.83
N ILE A 94 3.57 2.76 3.31
CA ILE A 94 2.65 1.65 3.09
C ILE A 94 1.47 2.19 2.30
N LEU A 95 1.15 1.54 1.19
CA LEU A 95 -0.01 1.82 0.36
C LEU A 95 -0.83 0.53 0.25
N ALA A 96 -2.14 0.67 0.28
CA ALA A 96 -3.05 -0.45 0.04
C ALA A 96 -4.15 -0.02 -0.93
N VAL A 97 -4.57 -0.97 -1.76
CA VAL A 97 -5.79 -0.90 -2.56
C VAL A 97 -6.59 -2.18 -2.33
N PRO A 98 -7.93 -2.13 -2.37
CA PRO A 98 -8.75 -3.32 -2.18
C PRO A 98 -8.81 -4.16 -3.47
N GLY A 99 -8.97 -5.47 -3.29
CA GLY A 99 -9.36 -6.41 -4.33
C GLY A 99 -10.85 -6.78 -4.24
N ASN A 100 -11.23 -7.81 -4.99
CA ASN A 100 -12.62 -8.27 -5.02
C ASN A 100 -12.99 -9.16 -3.82
N HIS A 101 -12.02 -9.82 -3.20
CA HIS A 101 -12.22 -10.60 -1.97
C HIS A 101 -12.29 -9.73 -0.71
N ASP A 102 -11.83 -8.48 -0.78
CA ASP A 102 -11.90 -7.51 0.31
C ASP A 102 -13.32 -6.93 0.55
N CYS A 103 -14.36 -7.60 0.03
CA CYS A 103 -15.77 -7.23 0.16
C CYS A 103 -16.52 -8.24 1.04
N ASP A 104 -17.14 -7.79 2.13
CA ASP A 104 -18.09 -8.63 2.88
C ASP A 104 -19.41 -8.74 2.09
N LEU A 105 -19.57 -9.86 1.40
CA LEU A 105 -20.77 -10.18 0.61
C LEU A 105 -21.76 -11.09 1.34
N SER A 106 -21.59 -11.31 2.65
CA SER A 106 -22.46 -12.20 3.44
C SER A 106 -23.85 -11.61 3.73
N GLY A 107 -23.97 -10.27 3.68
CA GLY A 107 -25.21 -9.52 3.95
C GLY A 107 -26.09 -9.26 2.73
N ASP A 108 -27.10 -8.39 2.90
CA ASP A 108 -27.98 -7.94 1.80
C ASP A 108 -27.22 -7.10 0.77
N GLN A 109 -27.21 -7.55 -0.48
CA GLN A 109 -26.49 -6.93 -1.60
C GLN A 109 -27.42 -6.15 -2.54
N ALA A 110 -28.72 -6.06 -2.29
CA ALA A 110 -29.67 -5.48 -3.25
C ALA A 110 -29.34 -4.03 -3.64
N LEU A 111 -28.91 -3.20 -2.68
CA LEU A 111 -28.52 -1.81 -2.93
C LEU A 111 -27.24 -1.73 -3.77
N ARG A 112 -26.24 -2.57 -3.45
CA ARG A 112 -24.98 -2.67 -4.17
C ARG A 112 -25.22 -3.10 -5.61
N ASP A 113 -26.01 -4.14 -5.81
CA ASP A 113 -26.28 -4.70 -7.14
C ASP A 113 -27.04 -3.70 -8.01
N ALA A 114 -27.98 -2.95 -7.42
CA ALA A 114 -28.65 -1.83 -8.11
C ALA A 114 -27.65 -0.73 -8.49
N ALA A 115 -26.73 -0.36 -7.59
CA ALA A 115 -25.69 0.64 -7.86
C ALA A 115 -24.73 0.20 -8.99
N ILE A 116 -24.28 -1.05 -8.97
CA ILE A 116 -23.45 -1.65 -10.03
C ILE A 116 -24.21 -1.67 -11.37
N GLY A 117 -25.49 -2.02 -11.34
CA GLY A 117 -26.36 -1.99 -12.52
C GLY A 117 -26.42 -0.59 -13.14
N LEU A 118 -26.57 0.46 -12.32
CA LEU A 118 -26.55 1.85 -12.78
C LEU A 118 -25.21 2.23 -13.41
N ILE A 119 -24.09 1.89 -12.75
CA ILE A 119 -22.73 2.16 -13.25
C ILE A 119 -22.53 1.50 -14.63
N ASN A 120 -22.90 0.23 -14.77
CA ASN A 120 -22.70 -0.51 -16.02
C ASN A 120 -23.62 -0.06 -17.17
N SER A 121 -24.71 0.65 -16.85
CA SER A 121 -25.69 1.12 -17.83
C SER A 121 -25.39 2.51 -18.40
N SER A 122 -24.36 3.19 -17.88
CA SER A 122 -24.02 4.58 -18.21
C SER A 122 -22.57 4.71 -18.68
N THR A 123 -22.31 5.62 -19.62
CA THR A 123 -20.95 6.05 -19.98
C THR A 123 -20.49 7.27 -19.19
N ASP A 124 -21.42 7.96 -18.52
CA ASP A 124 -21.11 9.13 -17.70
C ASP A 124 -20.56 8.68 -16.34
N PRO A 125 -19.64 9.47 -15.73
CA PRO A 125 -19.16 9.21 -14.38
C PRO A 125 -20.32 9.11 -13.37
N PRO A 126 -20.39 8.03 -12.57
CA PRO A 126 -21.45 7.86 -11.59
C PRO A 126 -21.34 8.91 -10.48
N ALA A 127 -22.49 9.30 -9.92
CA ALA A 127 -22.53 10.15 -8.74
C ALA A 127 -21.84 9.46 -7.54
N ASN A 128 -21.19 10.22 -6.67
CA ASN A 128 -20.46 9.68 -5.50
C ASN A 128 -21.33 8.79 -4.61
N SER A 129 -22.63 9.07 -4.48
CA SER A 129 -23.56 8.23 -3.72
C SER A 129 -23.75 6.83 -4.33
N ILE A 130 -23.71 6.73 -5.66
CA ILE A 130 -23.78 5.45 -6.38
C ILE A 130 -22.48 4.67 -6.18
N VAL A 131 -21.33 5.34 -6.29
CA VAL A 131 -20.01 4.73 -6.01
C VAL A 131 -19.98 4.22 -4.57
N HIS A 132 -20.38 5.04 -3.60
CA HIS A 132 -20.40 4.66 -2.18
C HIS A 132 -21.28 3.44 -1.91
N ALA A 133 -22.47 3.37 -2.53
CA ALA A 133 -23.34 2.20 -2.44
C ALA A 133 -22.70 0.94 -3.04
N ALA A 134 -21.94 1.06 -4.13
CA ALA A 134 -21.26 -0.08 -4.77
C ALA A 134 -20.06 -0.61 -3.95
N ILE A 135 -19.34 0.27 -3.25
CA ILE A 135 -18.15 -0.08 -2.47
C ILE A 135 -18.42 -0.29 -0.97
N GLN A 136 -19.65 -0.11 -0.51
CA GLN A 136 -20.01 -0.27 0.91
C GLN A 136 -19.56 -1.62 1.52
N PRO A 137 -19.63 -2.77 0.81
CA PRO A 137 -19.07 -4.04 1.31
C PRO A 137 -17.59 -4.00 1.69
N GLN A 138 -16.82 -3.03 1.17
CA GLN A 138 -15.39 -2.83 1.51
C GLN A 138 -15.19 -1.99 2.77
N SER A 139 -16.23 -1.75 3.57
CA SER A 139 -16.13 -0.92 4.79
C SER A 139 -15.04 -1.40 5.76
N ALA A 140 -14.85 -2.72 5.90
CA ALA A 140 -13.80 -3.29 6.73
C ALA A 140 -12.39 -3.00 6.15
N TYR A 141 -12.23 -3.11 4.83
CA TYR A 141 -11.02 -2.68 4.14
C TYR A 141 -10.71 -1.20 4.37
N PHE A 142 -11.71 -0.31 4.25
CA PHE A 142 -11.48 1.12 4.44
C PHE A 142 -11.01 1.42 5.87
N ALA A 143 -11.66 0.83 6.88
CA ALA A 143 -11.24 0.94 8.27
C ALA A 143 -9.80 0.43 8.46
N PHE A 144 -9.45 -0.72 7.89
CA PHE A 144 -8.09 -1.25 7.91
C PHE A 144 -7.08 -0.29 7.25
N SER A 145 -7.38 0.22 6.06
CA SER A 145 -6.48 1.07 5.29
C SER A 145 -6.11 2.37 6.01
N GLU A 146 -7.05 2.92 6.80
CA GLU A 146 -6.80 4.09 7.66
C GLU A 146 -5.82 3.78 8.78
N THR A 147 -5.75 2.53 9.27
CA THR A 147 -4.84 2.14 10.35
C THR A 147 -3.40 1.90 9.89
N ILE A 148 -3.19 1.48 8.64
CA ILE A 148 -1.87 1.17 8.09
C ILE A 148 -1.25 2.33 7.31
N SER A 149 -2.08 3.29 6.87
CA SER A 149 -1.60 4.53 6.28
C SER A 149 -0.88 5.34 7.37
N ALA A 150 0.36 5.75 7.11
CA ALA A 150 1.07 6.65 8.02
C ALA A 150 0.22 7.92 8.24
N PRO A 151 0.25 8.55 9.43
CA PRO A 151 -0.42 9.83 9.64
C PRO A 151 0.09 10.80 8.57
N ASN A 152 -0.81 11.31 7.72
CA ASN A 152 -0.58 12.22 6.60
C ASN A 152 0.66 13.12 6.74
N GLU A 153 1.85 12.60 6.45
CA GLU A 153 2.89 13.40 5.83
C GLU A 153 2.37 13.55 4.41
N SER A 154 1.75 14.71 4.15
CA SER A 154 1.45 15.08 2.77
C SER A 154 2.73 14.81 1.97
N LEU A 155 2.62 14.00 0.93
CA LEU A 155 3.60 14.00 -0.15
C LEU A 155 3.51 15.40 -0.76
N THR A 156 4.18 16.38 -0.13
CA THR A 156 4.40 17.66 -0.76
C THR A 156 5.22 17.34 -1.98
N ALA A 157 4.67 17.57 -3.17
CA ALA A 157 5.49 17.65 -4.35
C ALA A 157 6.67 18.56 -3.99
N ALA A 158 7.89 18.03 -4.05
CA ALA A 158 9.06 18.88 -4.01
C ALA A 158 8.79 19.98 -5.05
N GLU A 159 8.90 21.24 -4.64
CA GLU A 159 8.78 22.36 -5.56
C GLU A 159 9.80 22.13 -6.67
N VAL A 160 9.32 21.65 -7.82
CA VAL A 160 10.16 21.44 -9.00
C VAL A 160 10.54 22.82 -9.46
N ASP A 161 11.79 23.22 -9.21
CA ASP A 161 12.37 24.42 -9.77
C ASP A 161 12.38 24.29 -11.31
N PRO A 162 11.61 25.11 -12.05
CA PRO A 162 11.53 25.02 -13.49
C PRO A 162 12.85 25.37 -14.20
N GLU A 163 13.86 25.92 -13.50
CA GLU A 163 15.12 26.33 -14.12
C GLU A 163 16.10 25.16 -14.40
N THR A 164 15.89 23.95 -13.84
CA THR A 164 16.81 22.81 -14.05
C THR A 164 16.59 22.04 -15.36
N TRP A 165 15.67 22.49 -16.22
CA TRP A 165 15.33 21.86 -17.51
C TRP A 165 15.80 22.67 -18.74
N THR A 166 17.05 23.12 -18.75
CA THR A 166 17.70 23.56 -20.00
C THR A 166 18.92 22.70 -20.29
N ALA A 167 18.70 21.70 -21.16
CA ALA A 167 19.75 21.01 -21.91
C ALA A 167 19.98 21.72 -23.26
#